data_AF-K7NYQ5-F1
#
_entry.id   AF-K7NYQ5-F1
#
_cell.length_a   1.000
_cell.length_b   1.000
_cell.length_c   1.000
_cell.angle_alpha   90.00
_cell.angle_beta   90.00
_cell.angle_gamma   90.00
#
_symmetry.space_group_name_H-M   'P 1'
#
loop_
_entity.id
_entity.type
_entity.pdbx_description
1 polymer ?
#
loop_
_entity_poly.entity_id
_entity_poly.type
_entity_poly.pdbx_seq_one_letter_code
_entity_poly.pdbx_strand_id
1 'polypeptide(L)'
;GKRYYTTKAQFGDSGMTHDIVIECHTGGSKEPRLYVTVDKKVVLQVKHLMWKFRGNQTIEVDGTSIQVFWDVHNWLFNPSNGHAVFMFQTLGDRISSNARRSNNADAVPCQPLPPSVLQWPSPSAFSIRGHDKTFLQSSSSSSSSS
;
A
#
# COMPACT_ATOMS: atom_id res chain seq x y z
N GLY A 1 20.78 -5.43 4.96
CA GLY A 1 21.06 -4.05 4.50
C GLY A 1 20.00 -3.11 5.07
N LYS A 2 20.07 -1.80 4.82
CA LYS A 2 18.94 -0.88 5.09
C LYS A 2 18.30 -0.53 3.75
N ARG A 3 16.99 -0.73 3.62
CA ARG A 3 16.20 -0.26 2.47
C ARG A 3 15.51 1.03 2.87
N TYR A 4 15.52 2.01 1.97
CA TYR A 4 15.02 3.36 2.22
C TYR A 4 14.30 3.84 0.97
N TYR A 5 13.11 4.39 1.13
CA TYR A 5 12.32 4.97 0.05
C TYR A 5 11.66 6.26 0.52
N THR A 6 11.63 7.26 -0.34
CA THR A 6 10.99 8.55 -0.07
C THR A 6 10.06 8.89 -1.21
N THR A 7 8.88 9.38 -0.87
CA THR A 7 7.91 9.90 -1.82
C THR A 7 7.11 11.03 -1.19
N LYS A 8 6.40 11.79 -2.02
CA LYS A 8 5.40 12.74 -1.57
C LYS A 8 4.01 12.22 -1.95
N ALA A 9 3.01 12.44 -1.11
CA ALA A 9 1.63 12.14 -1.43
C ALA A 9 0.67 13.06 -0.68
N GLN A 10 -0.50 13.27 -1.25
CA GLN A 10 -1.61 13.96 -0.62
C GLN A 10 -2.59 12.91 -0.09
N PHE A 11 -3.08 13.10 1.13
CA PHE A 11 -4.15 12.28 1.69
C PHE A 11 -5.46 13.09 1.60
N GLY A 12 -6.38 12.62 0.76
CA GLY A 12 -7.66 13.28 0.46
C GLY A 12 -7.61 14.36 -0.62
N ASP A 13 -8.79 14.83 -1.04
CA ASP A 13 -8.97 15.67 -2.24
C ASP A 13 -8.47 17.11 -2.11
N SER A 14 -8.36 17.64 -0.88
CA SER A 14 -7.96 19.03 -0.60
C SER A 14 -6.86 19.16 0.46
N GLY A 15 -6.11 18.08 0.70
CA GLY A 15 -5.12 18.00 1.77
C GLY A 15 -3.78 18.69 1.45
N MET A 16 -2.88 18.76 2.43
CA MET A 16 -1.48 19.10 2.17
C MET A 16 -0.75 17.93 1.50
N THR A 17 0.34 18.24 0.77
CA THR A 17 1.27 17.21 0.30
C THR A 17 2.24 16.87 1.43
N HIS A 18 2.30 15.60 1.80
CA HIS A 18 3.13 15.09 2.89
C HIS A 18 4.38 14.40 2.36
N ASP A 19 5.48 14.52 3.11
CA ASP A 19 6.71 13.76 2.90
C ASP A 19 6.60 12.39 3.57
N ILE A 20 6.57 11.33 2.76
CA ILE A 20 6.52 9.94 3.21
C ILE A 20 7.90 9.33 3.07
N VAL A 21 8.38 8.72 4.16
CA VAL A 21 9.61 7.93 4.17
C VAL A 21 9.28 6.53 4.66
N ILE A 22 9.80 5.54 3.95
CA ILE A 22 9.66 4.13 4.29
C ILE A 22 11.06 3.56 4.52
N GLU A 23 11.27 3.02 5.71
CA GLU A 23 12.54 2.40 6.07
C GLU A 23 12.32 0.94 6.46
N CYS A 24 13.09 0.05 5.83
CA CYS A 24 13.17 -1.34 6.26
C CYS A 24 14.58 -1.63 6.77
N HIS A 25 14.67 -1.94 8.06
CA HIS A 25 15.91 -2.34 8.70
C HIS A 25 16.01 -3.86 8.65
N THR A 26 16.80 -4.38 7.70
CA THR A 26 17.06 -5.82 7.51
C THR A 26 18.52 -6.19 7.81
N GLY A 27 19.19 -5.39 8.64
CA GLY A 27 20.61 -5.57 8.93
C GLY A 27 20.91 -6.71 9.92
N GLY A 28 21.45 -7.82 9.42
CA GLY A 28 22.19 -8.83 10.21
C GLY A 28 21.41 -9.50 11.35
N SER A 29 22.08 -9.72 12.48
CA SER A 29 21.60 -10.42 13.70
C SER A 29 20.43 -9.76 14.43
N LYS A 30 19.88 -8.66 13.88
CA LYS A 30 18.81 -7.89 14.49
C LYS A 30 17.50 -8.20 13.80
N GLU A 31 16.46 -8.38 14.60
CA GLU A 31 15.11 -8.62 14.11
C GLU A 31 14.65 -7.52 13.13
N PRO A 32 14.23 -7.89 11.91
CA PRO A 32 13.81 -6.92 10.91
C PRO A 32 12.63 -6.06 11.36
N ARG A 33 12.68 -4.78 11.01
CA ARG A 33 11.66 -3.78 11.37
C ARG A 33 11.32 -2.88 10.20
N LEU A 34 10.06 -2.51 10.12
CA LEU A 34 9.53 -1.57 9.14
C LEU A 34 9.10 -0.30 9.86
N TYR A 35 9.47 0.85 9.29
CA TYR A 35 9.08 2.17 9.74
C TYR A 35 8.47 2.92 8.57
N VAL A 36 7.38 3.63 8.83
CA VAL A 36 6.85 4.65 7.92
C VAL A 36 6.81 5.95 8.70
N THR A 37 7.39 7.00 8.12
CA THR A 37 7.31 8.35 8.65
C THR A 37 6.57 9.25 7.70
N VAL A 38 5.73 10.12 8.24
CA VAL A 38 5.03 11.18 7.51
C VAL A 38 5.47 12.51 8.14
N ASP A 39 5.98 13.43 7.33
CA ASP A 39 6.50 14.74 7.76
C ASP A 39 7.48 14.62 8.94
N LYS A 40 8.41 13.67 8.84
CA LYS A 40 9.45 13.35 9.83
C LYS A 40 8.93 12.77 11.15
N LYS A 41 7.64 12.45 11.26
CA LYS A 41 7.04 11.75 12.41
C LYS A 41 6.84 10.28 12.09
N VAL A 42 7.29 9.38 12.96
CA VAL A 42 7.04 7.93 12.80
C VAL A 42 5.57 7.64 13.07
N VAL A 43 4.83 7.24 12.05
CA VAL A 43 3.38 6.94 12.13
C VAL A 43 3.09 5.45 12.21
N LEU A 44 4.03 4.61 11.74
CA LEU A 44 3.89 3.16 11.75
C LEU A 44 5.24 2.52 12.06
N GLN A 45 5.22 1.57 13.00
CA GLN A 45 6.36 0.73 13.34
C GLN A 45 5.90 -0.73 13.46
N VAL A 46 6.44 -1.60 12.60
CA VAL A 46 6.22 -3.04 12.68
C VAL A 46 7.49 -3.71 13.19
N LYS A 47 7.40 -4.29 14.39
CA LYS A 47 8.42 -5.19 14.95
C LYS A 47 8.15 -6.62 14.49
N HIS A 48 9.15 -7.50 14.65
CA HIS A 48 9.00 -8.91 14.30
C HIS A 48 8.59 -9.09 12.82
N LEU A 49 9.19 -8.30 11.92
CA LEU A 49 8.73 -8.18 10.53
C LEU A 49 8.84 -9.50 9.75
N MET A 50 9.71 -10.43 10.18
CA MET A 50 9.76 -11.80 9.63
C MET A 50 8.45 -12.58 9.80
N TRP A 51 7.63 -12.21 10.78
CA TRP A 51 6.32 -12.79 11.04
C TRP A 51 5.17 -11.90 10.52
N LYS A 52 5.45 -10.62 10.28
CA LYS A 52 4.47 -9.58 9.90
C LYS A 52 4.83 -8.91 8.58
N PHE A 53 5.42 -9.67 7.65
CA PHE A 53 5.88 -9.13 6.37
C PHE A 53 4.73 -8.74 5.43
N ARG A 54 3.51 -9.19 5.73
CA ARG A 54 2.27 -8.76 5.08
C ARG A 54 1.27 -8.34 6.13
N GLY A 55 0.67 -7.16 6.00
CA GLY A 55 -0.25 -6.66 7.01
C GLY A 55 -0.85 -5.31 6.67
N ASN A 56 -1.65 -4.79 7.59
CA ASN A 56 -2.21 -3.46 7.51
C ASN A 56 -2.38 -2.84 8.90
N GLN A 57 -2.43 -1.50 8.95
CA GLN A 57 -2.64 -0.73 10.16
C GLN A 57 -3.22 0.63 9.78
N THR A 58 -4.20 1.09 10.56
CA THR A 58 -4.72 2.45 10.44
C THR A 58 -3.84 3.41 11.22
N ILE A 59 -3.48 4.52 10.58
CA ILE A 59 -2.77 5.65 11.17
C ILE A 59 -3.63 6.90 11.04
N GLU A 60 -3.29 7.93 11.80
CA GLU A 60 -3.89 9.25 11.69
C GLU A 60 -2.83 10.25 11.24
N VAL A 61 -3.12 10.98 10.17
CA VAL A 61 -2.28 12.07 9.65
C VAL A 61 -3.18 13.29 9.52
N ASP A 62 -2.88 14.35 10.28
CA ASP A 62 -3.61 15.62 10.27
C ASP A 62 -5.14 15.47 10.37
N GLY A 63 -5.60 14.61 11.28
CA GLY A 63 -7.03 14.32 11.51
C GLY A 63 -7.67 13.39 10.47
N THR A 64 -6.90 12.95 9.47
CA THR A 64 -7.35 12.00 8.45
C THR A 64 -6.92 10.59 8.81
N SER A 65 -7.90 9.68 8.90
CA SER A 65 -7.63 8.25 9.09
C SER A 65 -7.17 7.61 7.78
N ILE A 66 -6.00 6.98 7.78
CA ILE A 66 -5.41 6.34 6.60
C ILE A 66 -5.10 4.89 6.94
N GLN A 67 -5.65 3.96 6.17
CA GLN A 67 -5.26 2.57 6.24
C GLN A 67 -4.01 2.33 5.40
N VAL A 68 -2.95 1.86 6.05
CA VAL A 68 -1.70 1.50 5.40
C VAL A 68 -1.66 -0.01 5.24
N PHE A 69 -1.43 -0.50 4.03
CA PHE A 69 -1.17 -1.90 3.73
C PHE A 69 0.29 -2.06 3.30
N TRP A 70 0.90 -3.17 3.68
CA TRP A 70 2.27 -3.49 3.29
C TRP A 70 2.42 -4.96 2.88
N ASP A 71 3.27 -5.17 1.87
CA ASP A 71 3.90 -6.43 1.54
C ASP A 71 5.39 -6.18 1.31
N VAL A 72 6.21 -6.63 2.26
CA VAL A 72 7.68 -6.49 2.23
C VAL A 72 8.37 -7.84 2.10
N HIS A 73 7.64 -8.90 1.72
CA HIS A 73 8.20 -10.24 1.57
C HIS A 73 9.46 -10.23 0.68
N ASN A 74 9.37 -9.61 -0.49
CA ASN A 74 10.48 -9.62 -1.43
C ASN A 74 11.67 -8.76 -0.95
N TRP A 75 11.47 -7.73 -0.11
CA TRP A 75 12.57 -7.04 0.59
C TRP A 75 13.30 -7.92 1.62
N LEU A 76 12.61 -8.85 2.27
CA LEU A 76 13.19 -9.71 3.31
C LEU A 76 13.89 -10.94 2.72
N PHE A 77 13.27 -11.58 1.74
CA PHE A 77 13.69 -12.90 1.25
C PHE A 77 14.39 -12.86 -0.12
N ASN A 78 14.51 -11.69 -0.74
CA ASN A 78 15.23 -11.50 -2.02
C ASN A 78 16.18 -10.28 -1.95
N PRO A 79 17.38 -10.45 -1.38
CA PRO A 79 18.29 -9.34 -1.10
C PRO A 79 18.93 -8.71 -2.35
N SER A 80 18.91 -9.35 -3.51
CA SER A 80 19.49 -8.79 -4.75
C SER A 80 18.54 -7.84 -5.46
N ASN A 81 17.26 -8.22 -5.61
CA ASN A 81 16.29 -7.48 -6.42
C ASN A 81 14.91 -7.33 -5.73
N GLY A 82 14.92 -7.29 -4.40
CA GLY A 82 13.71 -7.18 -3.59
C GLY A 82 12.93 -5.90 -3.86
N HIS A 83 11.62 -6.05 -4.08
CA HIS A 83 10.65 -4.96 -4.07
C HIS A 83 9.76 -5.04 -2.83
N ALA A 84 9.01 -3.97 -2.58
CA ALA A 84 7.94 -3.97 -1.60
C ALA A 84 6.77 -3.15 -2.12
N VAL A 85 5.58 -3.49 -1.65
CA VAL A 85 4.34 -2.81 -2.02
C VAL A 85 3.77 -2.14 -0.79
N PHE A 86 3.43 -0.87 -0.94
CA PHE A 86 2.74 -0.07 0.07
C PHE A 86 1.51 0.56 -0.57
N MET A 87 0.40 0.53 0.16
CA MET A 87 -0.83 1.20 -0.25
C MET A 87 -1.33 2.04 0.92
N PHE A 88 -1.67 3.29 0.62
CA PHE A 88 -2.23 4.24 1.58
C PHE A 88 -3.65 4.56 1.12
N GLN A 89 -4.64 4.24 1.95
CA GLN A 89 -6.05 4.42 1.63
C GLN A 89 -6.73 5.32 2.66
N THR A 90 -7.26 6.46 2.22
CA THR A 90 -8.03 7.36 3.07
C THR A 90 -9.37 6.73 3.49
N LEU A 91 -9.64 6.68 4.78
CA LEU A 91 -10.91 6.26 5.39
C LEU A 91 -11.81 7.51 5.54
N GLY A 92 -12.35 8.01 4.44
CA GLY A 92 -13.22 9.20 4.47
C GLY A 92 -13.77 9.58 3.09
N ASP A 93 -12.94 9.50 2.06
CA ASP A 93 -13.33 9.95 0.70
C ASP A 93 -14.22 8.96 -0.05
N ARG A 94 -14.41 7.73 0.46
CA ARG A 94 -15.33 6.77 -0.16
C ARG A 94 -16.79 7.27 -0.17
N ILE A 95 -17.12 8.29 0.63
CA ILE A 95 -18.46 8.89 0.68
C ILE A 95 -18.59 10.07 -0.29
N SER A 96 -17.50 10.76 -0.66
CA SER A 96 -17.57 11.92 -1.57
C SER A 96 -17.70 11.54 -3.05
N SER A 97 -17.23 10.36 -3.47
CA SER A 97 -17.29 9.97 -4.88
C SER A 97 -18.66 9.45 -5.37
N ASN A 98 -19.71 9.44 -4.52
CA ASN A 98 -21.04 8.94 -4.90
C ASN A 98 -22.20 9.95 -4.80
N ALA A 99 -21.94 11.22 -4.49
CA ALA A 99 -22.98 12.26 -4.46
C ALA A 99 -23.36 12.80 -5.86
N ARG A 100 -23.53 11.93 -6.85
CA ARG A 100 -24.32 12.15 -8.09
C ARG A 100 -24.83 10.82 -8.64
N ARG A 101 -25.71 10.15 -7.91
CA ARG A 101 -26.67 9.24 -8.56
C ARG A 101 -28.08 9.62 -8.11
N SER A 102 -28.85 9.99 -9.13
CA SER A 102 -30.24 10.39 -9.13
C SER A 102 -31.10 9.55 -8.19
N ASN A 103 -32.03 10.23 -7.51
CA ASN A 103 -33.19 9.63 -6.87
C ASN A 103 -33.86 8.64 -7.82
N ASN A 104 -33.99 7.38 -7.40
CA ASN A 104 -35.22 6.63 -7.60
C ASN A 104 -35.30 5.53 -6.54
N ALA A 105 -36.45 5.49 -5.87
CA ALA A 105 -36.81 4.50 -4.88
C ALA A 105 -36.92 3.12 -5.51
N ASP A 106 -36.33 2.12 -4.86
CA ASP A 106 -36.96 0.82 -4.58
C ASP A 106 -36.03 0.03 -3.65
N ALA A 107 -36.49 -0.17 -2.42
CA ALA A 107 -35.78 -0.90 -1.39
C ALA A 107 -35.79 -2.41 -1.68
N VAL A 108 -34.63 -3.05 -1.60
CA VAL A 108 -34.53 -4.51 -1.46
C VAL A 108 -33.80 -4.79 -0.13
N PRO A 109 -34.38 -5.57 0.80
CA PRO A 109 -33.70 -5.93 2.03
C PRO A 109 -32.66 -7.03 1.73
N CYS A 110 -31.37 -6.71 1.76
CA CYS A 110 -30.31 -7.71 1.64
C CYS A 110 -30.16 -8.48 2.96
N GLN A 111 -30.51 -9.77 2.93
CA GLN A 111 -30.30 -10.73 4.02
C GLN A 111 -28.79 -10.96 4.31
N PRO A 112 -28.40 -11.39 5.53
CA PRO A 112 -27.00 -11.67 5.85
C PRO A 112 -26.50 -12.96 5.17
N LEU A 113 -25.41 -12.88 4.41
CA LEU A 113 -24.72 -14.06 3.86
C LEU A 113 -23.88 -14.77 4.94
N PRO A 114 -23.76 -16.11 4.93
CA PRO A 114 -22.85 -16.85 5.79
C PRO A 114 -21.37 -16.55 5.45
N PRO A 115 -20.43 -16.74 6.41
CA PRO A 115 -19.04 -16.33 6.24
C PRO A 115 -18.41 -17.07 5.07
N SER A 116 -18.09 -16.32 4.01
CA SER A 116 -17.42 -16.86 2.84
C SER A 116 -15.95 -17.12 3.17
N VAL A 117 -15.61 -18.39 3.34
CA VAL A 117 -14.25 -18.91 3.27
C VAL A 117 -13.68 -18.49 1.91
N LEU A 118 -12.60 -17.70 1.92
CA LEU A 118 -11.90 -17.25 0.71
C LEU A 118 -11.21 -18.44 0.04
N GLN A 119 -11.86 -19.02 -0.97
CA GLN A 119 -11.25 -19.99 -1.87
C GLN A 119 -10.79 -19.27 -3.13
N TRP A 120 -9.48 -19.31 -3.40
CA TRP A 120 -8.89 -18.70 -4.59
C TRP A 120 -9.32 -19.46 -5.85
N PRO A 121 -9.72 -18.79 -6.95
CA PRO A 121 -9.99 -19.48 -8.20
C PRO A 121 -8.69 -20.02 -8.83
N SER A 122 -8.84 -21.14 -9.56
CA SER A 122 -7.77 -21.86 -10.24
C SER A 122 -7.01 -20.96 -11.26
N PRO A 123 -5.70 -21.16 -11.50
CA PRO A 123 -4.85 -20.25 -12.29
C PRO A 123 -5.28 -20.05 -13.76
N SER A 124 -6.21 -20.85 -14.26
CA SER A 124 -6.61 -20.89 -15.67
C SER A 124 -7.52 -19.74 -16.12
N ALA A 125 -7.94 -18.85 -15.23
CA ALA A 125 -8.94 -17.80 -15.55
C ALA A 125 -8.35 -16.43 -15.95
N PHE A 126 -7.04 -16.25 -15.94
CA PHE A 126 -6.43 -14.98 -16.38
C PHE A 126 -6.28 -14.94 -17.90
N SER A 127 -7.32 -14.49 -18.59
CA SER A 127 -7.22 -14.01 -19.97
C SER A 127 -7.43 -12.49 -19.98
N ILE A 128 -6.33 -11.74 -20.01
CA ILE A 128 -6.38 -10.28 -20.20
C ILE A 128 -6.53 -10.02 -21.70
N ARG A 129 -7.74 -9.66 -22.13
CA ARG A 129 -7.99 -8.97 -23.39
C ARG A 129 -8.18 -7.49 -23.11
N GLY A 130 -7.13 -6.69 -23.40
CA GLY A 130 -7.12 -5.23 -23.63
C GLY A 130 -7.70 -4.35 -22.52
N HIS A 131 -7.34 -3.09 -22.35
CA HIS A 131 -6.47 -2.16 -23.07
C HIS A 131 -6.31 -0.96 -22.13
N ASP A 132 -5.12 -0.36 -22.19
CA ASP A 132 -4.70 0.90 -21.58
C ASP A 132 -4.73 1.03 -20.05
N LYS A 133 -3.52 1.09 -19.47
CA LYS A 133 -2.96 2.36 -18.98
C LYS A 133 -1.48 2.23 -18.61
N THR A 134 -0.68 2.94 -19.40
CA THR A 134 0.50 3.73 -19.00
C THR A 134 1.48 3.07 -18.02
N PHE A 135 2.39 2.27 -18.58
CA PHE A 135 3.68 1.98 -17.97
C PHE A 135 4.56 3.23 -18.05
N LEU A 136 4.90 3.82 -16.90
CA LEU A 136 6.09 4.68 -16.84
C LEU A 136 7.30 3.79 -16.65
N GLN A 137 7.99 3.55 -17.77
CA GLN A 137 9.25 2.85 -17.87
C GLN A 137 10.37 3.80 -17.42
N SER A 138 11.04 3.48 -16.31
CA SER A 138 12.29 4.15 -15.96
C SER A 138 13.42 3.56 -16.82
N SER A 139 14.09 4.42 -17.57
CA SER A 139 15.42 4.12 -18.12
C SER A 139 16.45 4.75 -17.19
N SER A 140 17.38 3.94 -16.69
CA SER A 140 18.66 4.45 -16.20
C SER A 140 19.75 3.88 -17.10
N SER A 141 20.31 4.76 -17.92
CA SER A 141 21.51 4.54 -18.72
C SER A 141 22.71 4.28 -17.82
N SER A 142 23.45 3.22 -18.13
CA SER A 142 24.77 2.94 -17.57
C SER A 142 25.80 3.89 -18.17
N SER A 143 26.56 4.58 -17.33
CA SER A 143 27.84 5.19 -17.72
C SER A 143 28.94 4.66 -16.80
N SER A 144 29.73 3.75 -17.35
CA SER A 144 30.98 3.23 -16.81
C SER A 144 32.15 4.09 -17.27
N SER A 145 33.07 4.43 -16.36
CA SER A 145 34.44 4.85 -16.64
C SER A 145 35.20 4.78 -15.31
N SER A 146 36.02 3.75 -15.12
CA SER A 146 37.49 3.69 -15.34
C SER A 146 38.26 4.25 -14.16
#